data_AF-A0A948BAB4-F1
#
_entry.id   AF-A0A948BAB4-F1
#
_cell.length_a   1.000
_cell.length_b   1.000
_cell.length_c   1.000
_cell.angle_alpha   90.00
_cell.angle_beta   90.00
_cell.angle_gamma   90.00
#
_symmetry.space_group_name_H-M   'P 1'
#
loop_
_entity.id
_entity.type
_entity.pdbx_description
1 polymer ?
#
loop_
_entity_poly.entity_id
_entity_poly.type
_entity_poly.pdbx_seq_one_letter_code
_entity_poly.pdbx_strand_id
1 'polypeptide(L)'
;MKLKPDRVERNLERRDIVPFLIDQKYDIFSYPRPDILFMDSFSELTDQCFRNRQQKWCFYAHYSDIRHSDEFDREYESLGLLPVEDLFSMYQAFFEKVAKVFPGVPVIFLHYPVELEAREKFRHRGQKIKEIVENLCSRHGMLHSVSVDESLVARPENCIDELKDFPYHYNGLTYGDLVGKISRLGLV
;
A
#
# COMPACT_ATOMS: atom_id res chain seq x y z
N MET A 1 0.64 -17.94 12.98
CA MET A 1 -0.84 -17.97 13.14
C MET A 1 -1.43 -17.42 11.84
N LYS A 2 -2.38 -18.10 11.20
CA LYS A 2 -2.82 -17.74 9.84
C LYS A 2 -4.14 -16.95 9.86
N LEU A 3 -4.21 -15.92 9.02
CA LEU A 3 -5.41 -15.13 8.71
C LEU A 3 -6.58 -16.04 8.28
N LYS A 4 -7.80 -15.69 8.73
CA LYS A 4 -9.07 -16.38 8.41
C LYS A 4 -10.07 -15.43 7.73
N PRO A 5 -9.97 -15.20 6.42
CA PRO A 5 -10.80 -14.29 5.64
C PRO A 5 -12.28 -14.57 5.78
N ASP A 6 -12.71 -15.84 5.80
CA ASP A 6 -14.13 -16.20 5.96
C ASP A 6 -14.75 -15.60 7.23
N ARG A 7 -13.95 -15.37 8.28
CA ARG A 7 -14.41 -14.70 9.52
C ARG A 7 -14.46 -13.18 9.41
N VAL A 8 -13.64 -12.59 8.54
CA VAL A 8 -13.60 -11.16 8.24
C VAL A 8 -14.68 -10.79 7.24
N GLU A 9 -14.94 -11.66 6.25
CA GLU A 9 -15.79 -11.43 5.08
C GLU A 9 -17.20 -10.98 5.45
N ARG A 10 -17.77 -11.58 6.52
CA ARG A 10 -19.09 -11.24 7.05
C ARG A 10 -19.20 -9.80 7.57
N ASN A 11 -18.06 -9.18 7.89
CA ASN A 11 -17.93 -7.83 8.42
C ASN A 11 -17.42 -6.83 7.37
N LEU A 12 -17.35 -7.21 6.08
CA LEU A 12 -16.96 -6.28 5.03
C LEU A 12 -18.16 -5.51 4.50
N GLU A 13 -17.98 -4.20 4.30
CA GLU A 13 -18.93 -3.39 3.53
C GLU A 13 -18.77 -3.60 2.02
N ARG A 14 -17.57 -4.03 1.59
CA ARG A 14 -17.20 -4.26 0.19
C ARG A 14 -16.76 -5.69 -0.04
N ARG A 15 -17.49 -6.42 -0.88
CA ARG A 15 -17.15 -7.83 -1.23
C ARG A 15 -16.04 -7.92 -2.26
N ASP A 16 -15.82 -6.87 -3.04
CA ASP A 16 -14.78 -6.82 -4.07
C ASP A 16 -13.36 -6.81 -3.49
N ILE A 17 -13.19 -6.52 -2.20
CA ILE A 17 -11.87 -6.55 -1.54
C ILE A 17 -11.49 -7.91 -0.93
N VAL A 18 -12.39 -8.90 -0.98
CA VAL A 18 -12.14 -10.25 -0.42
C VAL A 18 -10.89 -10.92 -1.00
N PRO A 19 -10.60 -10.84 -2.33
CA PRO A 19 -9.36 -11.38 -2.87
C PRO A 19 -8.10 -10.81 -2.19
N PHE A 20 -8.06 -9.50 -1.91
CA PHE A 20 -6.92 -8.86 -1.25
C PHE A 20 -6.72 -9.35 0.20
N LEU A 21 -7.80 -9.66 0.92
CA LEU A 21 -7.71 -10.30 2.23
C LEU A 21 -7.20 -11.75 2.14
N ILE A 22 -7.58 -12.48 1.10
CA ILE A 22 -7.06 -13.83 0.87
C ILE A 22 -5.56 -13.75 0.58
N ASP A 23 -5.13 -12.77 -0.21
CA ASP A 23 -3.74 -12.60 -0.62
C ASP A 23 -2.78 -12.35 0.55
N GLN A 24 -3.25 -11.68 1.60
CA GLN A 24 -2.49 -11.47 2.85
C GLN A 24 -2.11 -12.77 3.59
N LYS A 25 -2.66 -13.92 3.20
CA LYS A 25 -2.22 -15.23 3.73
C LYS A 25 -0.91 -15.72 3.14
N TYR A 26 -0.58 -15.27 1.93
CA TYR A 26 0.55 -15.80 1.19
C TYR A 26 1.84 -15.11 1.60
N ASP A 27 2.89 -15.90 1.72
CA ASP A 27 4.23 -15.38 1.91
C ASP A 27 4.82 -15.07 0.54
N ILE A 28 4.96 -13.78 0.19
CA ILE A 28 5.56 -13.38 -1.09
C ILE A 28 6.96 -13.97 -1.28
N PHE A 29 7.68 -14.24 -0.18
CA PHE A 29 9.04 -14.80 -0.22
C PHE A 29 9.06 -16.31 -0.48
N SER A 30 7.90 -16.96 -0.53
CA SER A 30 7.75 -18.35 -0.97
C SER A 30 7.51 -18.47 -2.49
N TYR A 31 7.30 -17.35 -3.17
CA TYR A 31 7.07 -17.33 -4.62
C TYR A 31 8.36 -17.68 -5.39
N PRO A 32 8.28 -18.36 -6.54
CA PRO A 32 9.44 -18.49 -7.43
C PRO A 32 10.02 -17.12 -7.78
N ARG A 33 11.34 -17.03 -7.99
CA ARG A 33 12.02 -15.76 -8.28
C ARG A 33 11.30 -15.00 -9.42
N PRO A 34 10.71 -13.82 -9.18
CA PRO A 34 10.05 -13.05 -10.23
C PRO A 34 11.08 -12.28 -11.06
N ASP A 35 10.68 -11.83 -12.24
CA ASP A 35 11.53 -10.97 -13.09
C ASP A 35 11.58 -9.53 -12.55
N ILE A 36 10.46 -9.05 -12.01
CA ILE A 36 10.29 -7.70 -11.44
C ILE A 36 9.31 -7.78 -10.27
N LEU A 37 9.50 -6.94 -9.25
CA LEU A 37 8.53 -6.70 -8.19
C LEU A 37 7.95 -5.29 -8.31
N PHE A 38 6.62 -5.19 -8.31
CA PHE A 38 5.91 -3.91 -8.18
C PHE A 38 5.39 -3.78 -6.75
N MET A 39 5.57 -2.60 -6.18
CA MET A 39 5.01 -2.21 -4.89
C MET A 39 4.55 -0.76 -4.97
N ASP A 40 3.49 -0.41 -4.28
CA ASP A 40 3.03 0.97 -4.15
C ASP A 40 2.82 1.34 -2.67
N SER A 41 2.65 2.64 -2.40
CA SER A 41 2.47 3.14 -1.04
C SER A 41 1.02 3.25 -0.56
N PHE A 42 0.02 2.83 -1.35
CA PHE A 42 -1.39 3.08 -1.05
C PHE A 42 -1.84 2.41 0.25
N SER A 43 -1.58 1.11 0.40
CA SER A 43 -1.95 0.38 1.62
C SER A 43 -1.24 0.94 2.85
N GLU A 44 0.04 1.30 2.77
CA GLU A 44 0.74 1.98 3.86
C GLU A 44 0.13 3.33 4.23
N LEU A 45 -0.48 4.05 3.28
CA LEU A 45 -1.17 5.29 3.54
C LEU A 45 -2.45 5.04 4.34
N THR A 46 -3.26 4.05 3.97
CA THR A 46 -4.66 4.00 4.42
C THR A 46 -5.08 2.78 5.21
N ASP A 47 -4.39 1.65 5.05
CA ASP A 47 -4.82 0.38 5.64
C ASP A 47 -4.43 0.31 7.11
N GLN A 48 -5.41 -0.05 7.93
CA GLN A 48 -5.24 -0.23 9.37
C GLN A 48 -5.07 -1.71 9.70
N CYS A 49 -4.30 -1.97 10.75
CA CYS A 49 -4.15 -3.30 11.32
C CYS A 49 -5.33 -3.62 12.23
N PHE A 50 -6.08 -4.67 11.92
CA PHE A 50 -7.15 -5.20 12.75
C PHE A 50 -6.71 -6.51 13.39
N ARG A 51 -6.65 -6.55 14.72
CA ARG A 51 -6.19 -7.72 15.46
C ARG A 51 -7.37 -8.46 16.09
N ASN A 52 -7.45 -9.77 15.84
CA ASN A 52 -8.42 -10.62 16.55
C ASN A 52 -8.07 -10.67 18.05
N ARG A 53 -9.01 -10.32 18.93
CA ARG A 53 -8.74 -10.20 20.37
C ARG A 53 -8.38 -11.52 21.03
N GLN A 54 -8.98 -12.63 20.59
CA GLN A 54 -8.76 -13.97 21.17
C GLN A 54 -7.55 -14.67 20.55
N GLN A 55 -7.49 -14.69 19.22
CA GLN A 55 -6.52 -15.46 18.45
C GLN A 55 -5.30 -14.63 18.02
N LYS A 56 -5.27 -13.32 18.27
CA LYS A 56 -4.10 -12.44 18.06
C LYS A 56 -3.52 -12.38 16.64
N TRP A 57 -4.13 -13.01 15.64
CA TRP A 57 -3.78 -12.78 14.23
C TRP A 57 -4.34 -11.44 13.76
N CYS A 58 -3.69 -10.86 12.75
CA CYS A 58 -4.07 -9.57 12.18
C CYS A 58 -4.46 -9.70 10.71
N PHE A 59 -5.24 -8.73 10.26
CA PHE A 59 -5.45 -8.42 8.84
C PHE A 59 -5.36 -6.91 8.63
N TYR A 60 -5.14 -6.51 7.39
CA TYR A 60 -5.03 -5.12 6.99
C TYR A 60 -6.14 -4.76 6.01
N ALA A 61 -6.79 -3.63 6.22
CA ALA A 61 -7.83 -3.12 5.33
C ALA A 61 -8.03 -1.63 5.58
N HIS A 62 -8.60 -0.92 4.61
CA HIS A 62 -9.07 0.43 4.82
C HIS A 62 -10.17 0.42 5.91
N TYR A 63 -10.17 1.41 6.79
CA TYR A 63 -11.11 1.44 7.92
C TYR A 63 -12.58 1.41 7.49
N SER A 64 -12.92 2.09 6.40
CA SER A 64 -14.28 2.13 5.86
C SER A 64 -14.72 0.87 5.10
N ASP A 65 -13.79 -0.04 4.79
CA ASP A 65 -14.16 -1.31 4.16
C ASP A 65 -14.76 -2.29 5.18
N ILE A 66 -14.67 -1.97 6.47
CA ILE A 66 -15.11 -2.79 7.59
C ILE A 66 -16.38 -2.22 8.23
N ARG A 67 -17.33 -3.10 8.49
CA ARG A 67 -18.52 -2.85 9.31
C ARG A 67 -18.17 -2.91 10.79
N HIS A 68 -18.04 -1.76 11.42
CA HIS A 68 -17.78 -1.62 12.87
C HIS A 68 -19.06 -1.81 13.69
N SER A 69 -19.53 -3.06 13.75
CA SER A 69 -20.63 -3.46 14.62
C SER A 69 -20.14 -3.82 16.03
N ASP A 70 -21.04 -3.81 17.02
CA ASP A 70 -20.71 -4.30 18.38
C ASP A 70 -20.17 -5.74 18.37
N GLU A 71 -20.59 -6.59 17.44
CA GLU A 71 -20.03 -7.93 17.28
C GLU A 71 -18.58 -7.87 16.81
N PHE A 72 -18.30 -7.05 15.78
CA PHE A 72 -16.96 -6.87 15.26
C PHE A 72 -16.02 -6.31 16.33
N ASP A 73 -16.42 -5.26 17.05
CA ASP A 73 -15.59 -4.60 18.07
C ASP A 73 -15.32 -5.47 19.31
N ARG A 74 -16.20 -6.44 19.58
CA ARG A 74 -15.96 -7.50 20.57
C ARG A 74 -14.96 -8.54 20.09
N GLU A 75 -14.89 -8.81 18.79
CA GLU A 75 -13.99 -9.83 18.21
C GLU A 75 -12.62 -9.25 17.82
N TYR A 76 -12.58 -7.99 17.39
CA TYR A 76 -11.40 -7.33 16.84
C TYR A 76 -11.10 -6.02 17.56
N GLU A 77 -9.85 -5.58 17.45
CA GLU A 77 -9.43 -4.23 17.78
C GLU A 77 -8.69 -3.61 16.59
N SER A 78 -8.98 -2.35 16.29
CA SER A 78 -8.15 -1.58 15.37
C SER A 78 -6.92 -1.09 16.12
N LEU A 79 -5.75 -1.48 15.63
CA LEU A 79 -4.45 -0.96 16.07
C LEU A 79 -4.04 0.28 15.27
N GLY A 80 -4.86 0.71 14.31
CA GLY A 80 -4.56 1.85 13.44
C GLY A 80 -3.49 1.55 12.39
N LEU A 81 -2.88 2.62 11.88
CA LEU A 81 -1.81 2.56 10.89
C LEU A 81 -0.49 2.14 11.56
N LEU A 82 0.43 1.57 10.78
CA LEU A 82 1.81 1.35 11.23
C LEU A 82 2.44 2.70 11.67
N PRO A 83 3.04 2.81 12.87
CA PRO A 83 3.63 4.08 13.32
C PRO A 83 4.67 4.63 12.34
N VAL A 84 4.74 5.96 12.22
CA VAL A 84 5.60 6.62 11.23
C VAL A 84 7.08 6.41 11.56
N GLU A 85 7.39 6.40 12.84
CA GLU A 85 8.70 6.12 13.44
C GLU A 85 9.23 4.72 13.09
N ASP A 86 8.33 3.75 12.85
CA ASP A 86 8.69 2.37 12.52
C ASP A 86 8.88 2.15 11.01
N LEU A 87 8.42 3.07 10.17
CA LEU A 87 8.43 2.88 8.71
C LEU A 87 9.83 2.59 8.17
N PHE A 88 10.85 3.32 8.61
CA PHE A 88 12.20 3.16 8.08
C PHE A 88 12.75 1.76 8.34
N SER A 89 12.66 1.28 9.59
CA SER A 89 13.17 -0.03 9.96
C SER A 89 12.40 -1.17 9.27
N MET A 90 11.09 -1.01 9.09
CA MET A 90 10.25 -1.98 8.38
C MET A 90 10.58 -2.04 6.88
N TYR A 91 10.67 -0.89 6.20
CA TYR A 91 11.07 -0.84 4.79
C TYR A 91 12.48 -1.39 4.58
N GLN A 92 13.43 -1.00 5.43
CA GLN A 92 14.79 -1.51 5.37
C GLN A 92 14.80 -3.04 5.50
N ALA A 93 14.16 -3.59 6.54
CA ALA A 93 14.10 -5.03 6.75
C ALA A 93 13.42 -5.77 5.59
N PHE A 94 12.36 -5.17 5.01
CA PHE A 94 11.68 -5.72 3.85
C PHE A 94 12.60 -5.79 2.63
N PHE A 95 13.24 -4.69 2.23
CA PHE A 95 14.11 -4.68 1.05
C PHE A 95 15.40 -5.47 1.26
N GLU A 96 15.95 -5.53 2.47
CA GLU A 96 17.05 -6.46 2.79
C GLU A 96 16.63 -7.92 2.59
N LYS A 97 15.40 -8.27 3.00
CA LYS A 97 14.85 -9.61 2.78
C LYS A 97 14.60 -9.88 1.29
N VAL A 98 14.08 -8.92 0.54
CA VAL A 98 13.94 -9.02 -0.93
C VAL A 98 15.30 -9.25 -1.59
N ALA A 99 16.32 -8.46 -1.26
CA ALA A 99 17.66 -8.61 -1.84
C ALA A 99 18.26 -9.99 -1.57
N LYS A 100 17.97 -10.57 -0.40
CA LYS A 100 18.43 -11.90 0.01
C LYS A 100 17.68 -13.03 -0.70
N VAL A 101 16.36 -12.93 -0.81
CA VAL A 101 15.50 -14.01 -1.34
C VAL A 101 15.44 -13.97 -2.88
N PHE A 102 15.42 -12.77 -3.45
CA PHE A 102 15.30 -12.50 -4.87
C PHE A 102 16.51 -11.69 -5.38
N PRO A 103 17.73 -12.26 -5.33
CA PRO A 103 18.93 -11.53 -5.71
C PRO A 103 18.86 -11.05 -7.17
N GLY A 104 19.18 -9.76 -7.35
CA GLY A 104 19.18 -9.08 -8.63
C GLY A 104 17.80 -8.82 -9.25
N VAL A 105 16.70 -9.08 -8.53
CA VAL A 105 15.36 -8.74 -9.02
C VAL A 105 15.09 -7.25 -8.77
N PRO A 106 14.79 -6.46 -9.81
CA PRO A 106 14.42 -5.06 -9.63
C PRO A 106 13.08 -4.92 -8.91
N VAL A 107 12.99 -3.92 -8.05
CA VAL A 107 11.79 -3.49 -7.36
C VAL A 107 11.43 -2.09 -7.85
N ILE A 108 10.25 -1.95 -8.44
CA ILE A 108 9.69 -0.67 -8.84
C ILE A 108 8.71 -0.24 -7.75
N PHE A 109 9.07 0.79 -6.99
CA PHE A 109 8.25 1.36 -5.93
C PHE A 109 7.51 2.59 -6.43
N LEU A 110 6.18 2.51 -6.46
CA LEU A 110 5.29 3.57 -6.94
C LEU A 110 4.79 4.40 -5.75
N HIS A 111 5.16 5.67 -5.72
CA HIS A 111 4.62 6.59 -4.74
C HIS A 111 3.23 7.03 -5.13
N TYR A 112 2.25 6.69 -4.30
CA TYR A 112 0.91 7.22 -4.42
C TYR A 112 0.92 8.74 -4.15
N PRO A 113 0.45 9.57 -5.10
CA PRO A 113 0.39 11.02 -4.92
C PRO A 113 -0.48 11.39 -3.70
N VAL A 114 -0.15 12.49 -3.01
CA VAL A 114 -0.88 12.98 -1.81
C VAL A 114 -1.29 14.46 -1.93
N GLU A 115 -1.16 15.04 -3.10
CA GLU A 115 -1.42 16.46 -3.40
C GLU A 115 -2.91 16.79 -3.27
N LEU A 116 -3.78 15.80 -3.53
CA LEU A 116 -5.23 15.91 -3.39
C LEU A 116 -5.75 15.48 -2.00
N GLU A 117 -4.85 15.07 -1.10
CA GLU A 117 -5.20 14.60 0.23
C GLU A 117 -5.33 15.77 1.22
N ALA A 118 -6.52 15.95 1.78
CA ALA A 118 -6.79 17.05 2.72
C ALA A 118 -6.29 16.75 4.14
N ARG A 119 -6.17 15.48 4.53
CA ARG A 119 -5.86 15.05 5.89
C ARG A 119 -4.35 15.08 6.11
N GLU A 120 -3.88 15.99 6.96
CA GLU A 120 -2.46 16.20 7.24
C GLU A 120 -1.70 14.92 7.61
N LYS A 121 -2.31 14.03 8.39
CA LYS A 121 -1.69 12.76 8.80
C LYS A 121 -1.26 11.89 7.60
N PHE A 122 -2.01 11.90 6.51
CA PHE A 122 -1.73 11.10 5.31
C PHE A 122 -0.73 11.81 4.40
N ARG A 123 -0.78 13.15 4.31
CA ARG A 123 0.25 13.94 3.62
C ARG A 123 1.63 13.76 4.26
N HIS A 124 1.71 13.92 5.58
CA HIS A 124 2.96 13.74 6.33
C HIS A 124 3.52 12.31 6.16
N ARG A 125 2.65 11.31 6.25
CA ARG A 125 3.02 9.92 6.02
C ARG A 125 3.54 9.68 4.59
N GLY A 126 2.85 10.19 3.57
CA GLY A 126 3.27 10.05 2.17
C GLY A 126 4.64 10.67 1.91
N GLN A 127 4.86 11.88 2.42
CA GLN A 127 6.19 12.53 2.40
C GLN A 127 7.24 11.65 3.09
N LYS A 128 6.91 11.07 4.26
CA LYS A 128 7.86 10.25 4.99
C LYS A 128 8.23 8.96 4.25
N ILE A 129 7.26 8.30 3.61
CA ILE A 129 7.48 7.13 2.78
C ILE A 129 8.39 7.49 1.59
N LYS A 130 8.13 8.62 0.92
CA LYS A 130 8.96 9.13 -0.19
C LYS A 130 10.41 9.30 0.23
N GLU A 131 10.66 10.04 1.33
CA GLU A 131 12.01 10.23 1.89
C GLU A 131 12.72 8.90 2.21
N ILE A 132 12.01 7.96 2.84
CA ILE A 132 12.57 6.66 3.23
C ILE A 132 12.97 5.86 2.00
N VAL A 133 12.08 5.73 1.02
CA VAL A 133 12.33 4.93 -0.18
C VAL A 133 13.43 5.56 -1.04
N GLU A 134 13.46 6.88 -1.20
CA GLU A 134 14.56 7.58 -1.89
C GLU A 134 15.90 7.34 -1.17
N ASN A 135 15.92 7.38 0.17
CA ASN A 135 17.10 7.04 0.93
C ASN A 135 17.54 5.58 0.70
N LEU A 136 16.61 4.64 0.67
CA LEU A 136 16.91 3.22 0.45
C LEU A 136 17.35 2.93 -1.00
N CYS A 137 16.83 3.64 -2.00
CA CYS A 137 17.30 3.55 -3.40
C CYS A 137 18.80 3.86 -3.50
N SER A 138 19.29 4.85 -2.74
CA SER A 138 20.73 5.18 -2.73
C SER A 138 21.62 4.06 -2.18
N ARG A 139 21.04 3.10 -1.44
CA ARG A 139 21.74 1.97 -0.80
C ARG A 139 21.55 0.65 -1.55
N HIS A 140 20.48 0.54 -2.34
CA HIS A 140 20.08 -0.68 -3.02
C HIS A 140 19.89 -0.43 -4.51
N GLY A 141 20.85 -0.87 -5.33
CA GLY A 141 20.75 -0.73 -6.80
C GLY A 141 19.60 -1.50 -7.45
N MET A 142 18.91 -2.36 -6.70
CA MET A 142 17.70 -3.06 -7.17
C MET A 142 16.42 -2.24 -6.99
N LEU A 143 16.41 -1.18 -6.18
CA LEU A 143 15.20 -0.44 -5.83
C LEU A 143 15.10 0.84 -6.66
N HIS A 144 13.94 1.01 -7.31
CA HIS A 144 13.64 2.15 -8.17
C HIS A 144 12.44 2.91 -7.62
N SER A 145 12.67 4.15 -7.17
CA SER A 145 11.63 5.05 -6.70
C SER A 145 10.99 5.79 -7.88
N VAL A 146 9.67 5.66 -8.05
CA VAL A 146 8.90 6.33 -9.09
C VAL A 146 7.79 7.15 -8.44
N SER A 147 7.82 8.46 -8.65
CA SER A 147 6.78 9.38 -8.22
C SER A 147 6.27 10.19 -9.41
N VAL A 148 4.99 10.59 -9.38
CA VAL A 148 4.42 11.50 -10.37
C VAL A 148 4.93 12.92 -10.10
N ASP A 149 5.05 13.74 -11.15
CA ASP A 149 5.28 15.17 -10.97
C ASP A 149 4.07 15.80 -10.28
N GLU A 150 4.29 16.43 -9.12
CA GLU A 150 3.24 17.00 -8.27
C GLU A 150 2.37 18.02 -9.05
N SER A 151 2.95 18.72 -10.04
CA SER A 151 2.22 19.67 -10.89
C SER A 151 1.25 19.02 -11.89
N LEU A 152 1.40 17.72 -12.15
CA LEU A 152 0.55 16.94 -13.04
C LEU A 152 -0.58 16.23 -12.27
N VAL A 153 -0.53 16.20 -10.94
CA VAL A 153 -1.51 15.49 -10.11
C VAL A 153 -2.85 16.23 -10.13
N ALA A 154 -3.82 15.67 -10.84
CA ALA A 154 -5.15 16.24 -10.96
C ALA A 154 -6.25 15.18 -10.93
N ARG A 155 -7.44 15.61 -10.49
CA ARG A 155 -8.68 14.80 -10.47
C ARG A 155 -9.15 14.51 -11.91
N PRO A 156 -9.82 13.38 -12.15
CA PRO A 156 -10.42 13.08 -13.43
C PRO A 156 -11.59 14.02 -13.75
N GLU A 157 -11.65 14.47 -15.00
CA GLU A 157 -12.69 15.40 -15.49
C GLU A 157 -14.06 14.71 -15.58
N ASN A 158 -14.08 13.40 -15.84
CA ASN A 158 -15.29 12.60 -15.98
C ASN A 158 -15.24 11.42 -14.99
N CYS A 159 -15.74 11.61 -13.78
CA CYS A 159 -15.92 10.53 -12.81
C CYS A 159 -17.33 10.54 -12.21
N ILE A 160 -17.76 9.35 -11.79
CA ILE A 160 -18.99 9.19 -11.00
C ILE A 160 -18.89 9.97 -9.69
N ASP A 161 -20.02 10.45 -9.18
CA ASP A 161 -20.05 11.34 -8.00
C ASP A 161 -19.32 10.76 -6.79
N GLU A 162 -19.38 9.44 -6.61
CA GLU A 162 -18.71 8.70 -5.54
C GLU A 162 -17.18 8.80 -5.58
N LEU A 163 -16.60 9.01 -6.77
CA LEU A 163 -15.15 9.12 -6.97
C LEU A 163 -14.69 10.57 -7.11
N LYS A 164 -15.60 11.53 -7.23
CA LYS A 164 -15.25 12.96 -7.38
C LYS A 164 -14.38 13.46 -6.25
N ASP A 165 -14.63 12.99 -5.03
CA ASP A 165 -13.95 13.41 -3.81
C ASP A 165 -12.93 12.42 -3.27
N PHE A 166 -12.72 11.30 -3.95
CA PHE A 166 -11.70 10.35 -3.54
C PHE A 166 -10.31 10.89 -3.92
N PRO A 167 -9.40 11.13 -2.95
CA PRO A 167 -8.13 11.82 -3.20
C PRO A 167 -7.13 11.00 -4.03
N TYR A 168 -7.47 9.74 -4.30
CA TYR A 168 -6.63 8.73 -4.89
C TYR A 168 -7.12 8.25 -6.26
N HIS A 169 -7.95 9.06 -6.92
CA HIS A 169 -8.37 8.83 -8.30
C HIS A 169 -7.91 9.99 -9.18
N TYR A 170 -7.21 9.67 -10.28
CA TYR A 170 -6.48 10.66 -11.06
C TYR A 170 -6.89 10.68 -12.53
N ASN A 171 -6.58 11.79 -13.22
CA ASN A 171 -6.78 11.88 -14.66
C ASN A 171 -5.71 11.10 -15.46
N GLY A 172 -5.91 11.04 -16.78
CA GLY A 172 -4.99 10.35 -17.69
C GLY A 172 -3.58 10.95 -17.78
N LEU A 173 -3.39 12.24 -17.45
CA LEU A 173 -2.07 12.88 -17.45
C LEU A 173 -1.22 12.37 -16.28
N THR A 174 -1.79 12.28 -15.07
CA THR A 174 -1.14 11.70 -13.90
C THR A 174 -0.68 10.26 -14.18
N TYR A 175 -1.55 9.42 -14.76
CA TYR A 175 -1.20 8.06 -15.12
C TYR A 175 -0.15 8.00 -16.24
N GLY A 176 -0.26 8.87 -17.25
CA GLY A 176 0.68 8.94 -18.36
C GLY A 176 2.10 9.26 -17.92
N ASP A 177 2.28 10.17 -16.95
CA ASP A 177 3.59 10.47 -16.38
C ASP A 177 4.18 9.26 -15.64
N LEU A 178 3.38 8.56 -14.84
CA LEU A 178 3.82 7.35 -14.12
C LEU A 178 4.30 6.27 -15.10
N VAL A 179 3.49 5.96 -16.12
CA VAL A 179 3.82 4.97 -17.16
C VAL A 179 5.09 5.39 -17.89
N GLY A 180 5.20 6.66 -18.30
CA GLY A 180 6.39 7.18 -18.98
C GLY A 180 7.66 7.07 -18.13
N LYS A 181 7.56 7.27 -16.81
CA LYS A 181 8.69 7.10 -15.88
C LYS A 181 9.09 5.64 -15.73
N ILE A 182 8.13 4.73 -15.62
CA ILE A 182 8.38 3.28 -15.56
C ILE A 182 9.07 2.80 -16.84
N SER A 183 8.57 3.18 -18.02
CA SER A 183 9.16 2.78 -19.31
C SER A 183 10.60 3.26 -19.47
N ARG A 184 10.95 4.45 -18.94
CA ARG A 184 12.32 4.98 -18.99
C ARG A 184 13.32 4.20 -18.14
N LEU A 185 12.87 3.35 -17.22
CA LEU A 185 13.77 2.48 -16.46
C LEU A 185 14.37 1.37 -17.34
N GLY A 186 13.75 1.03 -18.48
CA GLY A 186 14.21 -0.04 -19.37
C GLY A 186 14.13 -1.44 -18.74
N LEU A 187 13.24 -1.61 -17.75
CA LEU A 187 13.03 -2.86 -17.02
C LEU A 187 11.79 -3.61 -17.52
N VAL A 188 10.84 -2.91 -18.13
CA VAL A 188 9.53 -3.40 -18.60
C VAL A 188 9.41 -3.20 -20.10
#